data_AF-A0A5E8GX90-F1
#
_entry.id   AF-A0A5E8GX90-F1
#
_cell.length_a   1.000
_cell.length_b   1.000
_cell.length_c   1.000
_cell.angle_alpha   90.00
_cell.angle_beta   90.00
_cell.angle_gamma   90.00
#
_symmetry.space_group_name_H-M   'P 1'
#
loop_
_entity.id
_entity.type
_entity.pdbx_description
1 polymer ?
#
loop_
_entity_poly.entity_id
_entity_poly.type
_entity_poly.pdbx_seq_one_letter_code
_entity_poly.pdbx_strand_id
1 'polypeptide(L)'
;MTYEVDDDLYPATTGIYIEATWYGYGTYTGSGVLVGRNDILTAAHVVYDPIWGIADDIVLYPSYDPDDFFNDTVEWSTVHYFPDFDPDADGRLYWGDFNSGTLGETELDIALFTLSEAAGDVYGWMGMDYGFNGGNVGVLGYPGIYGRQPMYDTGSVSNAPFNDYAFLYNGDLEVNSGNSGGPIFYDYGDGPYVVGIVSTGIAAVDIAGHEYWLRDYMRDNDVALSGGTFDPTSSGGTVTIDLVEDGVYRFYNSSTGTHFYTSAYAEATSINTSSSQYSYEGVAYKSVDSTGSNAAEFYRFYNSDTGTHFFTASAAERDSVISTLPQFNYEGVAYHLHSTADADDIALYRFFNTEKGTHFYTAVQAERDNVINTLSQYTYEGIVGYVDIA
;
A
#
# COMPACT_ATOMS: atom_id res chain seq x y z
N MET A 1 -13.59 14.71 -13.66
CA MET A 1 -13.92 13.52 -14.48
C MET A 1 -13.11 12.40 -13.89
N THR A 2 -13.80 11.39 -13.39
CA THR A 2 -13.21 10.20 -12.77
C THR A 2 -12.34 9.42 -13.75
N TYR A 3 -11.16 9.01 -13.30
CA TYR A 3 -10.24 8.15 -14.03
C TYR A 3 -9.50 7.23 -13.06
N GLU A 4 -9.02 6.11 -13.59
CA GLU A 4 -8.23 5.12 -12.87
C GLU A 4 -6.79 5.62 -12.71
N VAL A 5 -6.23 5.51 -11.51
CA VAL A 5 -4.85 5.89 -11.20
C VAL A 5 -3.95 4.67 -11.10
N ASP A 6 -2.67 4.87 -11.34
CA ASP A 6 -1.62 3.87 -11.12
C ASP A 6 -1.40 3.77 -9.60
N ASP A 7 -1.81 2.66 -8.99
CA ASP A 7 -1.77 2.46 -7.54
C ASP A 7 -0.33 2.41 -7.01
N ASP A 8 0.63 1.99 -7.84
CA ASP A 8 2.07 1.99 -7.55
C ASP A 8 2.69 3.40 -7.41
N LEU A 9 1.95 4.46 -7.75
CA LEU A 9 2.43 5.83 -7.72
C LEU A 9 1.81 6.64 -6.58
N TYR A 10 2.67 7.20 -5.73
CA TYR A 10 2.24 8.15 -4.70
C TYR A 10 1.49 9.33 -5.34
N PRO A 11 0.29 9.71 -4.83
CA PRO A 11 -0.25 9.29 -3.53
C PRO A 11 -1.25 8.13 -3.57
N ALA A 12 -1.46 7.48 -4.72
CA ALA A 12 -2.40 6.36 -4.84
C ALA A 12 -1.98 5.15 -3.99
N THR A 13 -0.68 4.94 -3.79
CA THR A 13 -0.11 3.90 -2.90
C THR A 13 -0.68 3.97 -1.48
N THR A 14 -1.10 5.16 -1.02
CA THR A 14 -1.65 5.37 0.32
C THR A 14 -3.13 4.96 0.45
N GLY A 15 -3.81 4.72 -0.68
CA GLY A 15 -5.20 4.28 -0.73
C GLY A 15 -5.34 2.88 -0.15
N ILE A 16 -6.41 2.68 0.62
CA ILE A 16 -6.73 1.40 1.24
C ILE A 16 -8.06 0.90 0.67
N TYR A 17 -8.09 -0.29 0.10
CA TYR A 17 -9.32 -1.02 -0.13
C TYR A 17 -9.65 -1.84 1.12
N ILE A 18 -10.90 -1.78 1.58
CA ILE A 18 -11.33 -2.40 2.84
C ILE A 18 -12.41 -3.42 2.55
N GLU A 19 -12.24 -4.64 3.06
CA GLU A 19 -13.30 -5.65 3.11
C GLU A 19 -13.72 -5.89 4.56
N ALA A 20 -15.00 -5.67 4.87
CA ALA A 20 -15.59 -5.89 6.19
C ALA A 20 -16.67 -6.99 6.09
N THR A 21 -16.50 -8.07 6.84
CA THR A 21 -17.38 -9.24 6.83
C THR A 21 -18.10 -9.42 8.15
N TRP A 22 -19.43 -9.47 8.09
CA TRP A 22 -20.28 -9.94 9.20
C TRP A 22 -20.74 -11.36 8.88
N TYR A 23 -20.33 -12.33 9.69
CA TYR A 23 -20.59 -13.74 9.46
C TYR A 23 -22.09 -14.04 9.45
N GLY A 24 -22.57 -14.51 8.29
CA GLY A 24 -24.00 -14.80 8.06
C GLY A 24 -24.79 -13.66 7.42
N TYR A 25 -24.18 -12.48 7.22
CA TYR A 25 -24.81 -11.32 6.56
C TYR A 25 -24.14 -11.00 5.21
N GLY A 26 -22.81 -11.00 5.17
CA GLY A 26 -22.05 -10.79 3.93
C GLY A 26 -20.77 -9.99 4.15
N THR A 27 -20.09 -9.73 3.03
CA THR A 27 -18.90 -8.88 2.94
C THR A 27 -19.25 -7.59 2.22
N TYR A 28 -18.89 -6.48 2.84
CA TYR A 28 -19.09 -5.13 2.34
C TYR A 28 -17.73 -4.47 2.15
N THR A 29 -17.68 -3.45 1.29
CA THR A 29 -16.42 -2.88 0.83
C THR A 29 -16.42 -1.38 0.98
N GLY A 30 -15.28 -0.83 1.39
CA GLY A 30 -15.05 0.60 1.47
C GLY A 30 -13.64 0.97 1.03
N SER A 31 -13.31 2.22 1.25
CA SER A 31 -12.01 2.82 1.01
C SER A 31 -11.42 3.37 2.30
N GLY A 32 -10.13 3.66 2.30
CA GLY A 32 -9.41 4.29 3.39
C GLY A 32 -8.14 4.96 2.89
N VAL A 33 -7.36 5.51 3.81
CA VAL A 33 -6.09 6.19 3.50
C VAL A 33 -5.09 6.04 4.65
N LEU A 34 -3.82 5.79 4.30
CA LEU A 34 -2.70 5.92 5.24
C LEU A 34 -2.44 7.39 5.57
N VAL A 35 -2.49 7.74 6.85
CA VAL A 35 -2.25 9.11 7.37
C VAL A 35 -1.10 9.18 8.38
N GLY A 36 -0.43 8.07 8.61
CA GLY A 36 0.71 7.93 9.50
C GLY A 36 1.46 6.62 9.24
N ARG A 37 2.49 6.35 10.03
CA ARG A 37 3.32 5.15 9.85
C ARG A 37 2.52 3.87 10.05
N ASN A 38 1.52 3.88 10.92
CA ASN A 38 0.65 2.74 11.22
C ASN A 38 -0.80 3.18 11.41
N ASP A 39 -1.23 4.23 10.71
CA ASP A 39 -2.55 4.82 10.90
C ASP A 39 -3.34 4.85 9.60
N ILE A 40 -4.54 4.27 9.62
CA ILE A 40 -5.49 4.32 8.49
C ILE A 40 -6.77 5.02 8.93
N LEU A 41 -7.20 6.02 8.16
CA LEU A 41 -8.54 6.58 8.27
C LEU A 41 -9.50 5.92 7.29
N THR A 42 -10.74 5.75 7.73
CA THR A 42 -11.89 5.33 6.92
C THR A 42 -13.19 5.84 7.56
N ALA A 43 -14.34 5.51 7.00
CA ALA A 43 -15.65 5.83 7.57
C ALA A 43 -16.03 4.78 8.62
N ALA A 44 -16.73 5.18 9.68
CA ALA A 44 -17.18 4.26 10.71
C ALA A 44 -18.17 3.22 10.15
N HIS A 45 -19.07 3.62 9.25
CA HIS A 45 -20.05 2.72 8.64
C HIS A 45 -19.44 1.66 7.72
N VAL A 46 -18.16 1.78 7.35
CA VAL A 46 -17.45 0.74 6.59
C VAL A 46 -17.18 -0.48 7.47
N VAL A 47 -16.97 -0.27 8.78
CA VAL A 47 -16.43 -1.27 9.69
C VAL A 47 -17.35 -1.61 10.87
N TYR A 48 -18.36 -0.77 11.10
CA TYR A 48 -19.34 -0.92 12.17
C TYR A 48 -20.76 -0.70 11.66
N ASP A 49 -21.67 -1.54 12.13
CA ASP A 49 -23.11 -1.39 11.93
C ASP A 49 -23.80 -1.27 13.32
N PRO A 50 -24.76 -0.34 13.53
CA PRO A 50 -25.43 -0.17 14.82
C PRO A 50 -26.20 -1.39 15.32
N ILE A 51 -26.59 -2.30 14.42
CA ILE A 51 -27.35 -3.52 14.73
C ILE A 51 -26.40 -4.71 14.89
N TRP A 52 -25.39 -4.84 14.03
CA TRP A 52 -24.49 -6.00 14.01
C TRP A 52 -23.20 -5.78 14.80
N GLY A 53 -22.90 -4.55 15.20
CA GLY A 53 -21.65 -4.15 15.81
C GLY A 53 -20.52 -4.05 14.80
N ILE A 54 -19.29 -4.10 15.30
CA ILE A 54 -18.09 -4.18 14.46
C ILE A 54 -18.12 -5.47 13.62
N ALA A 55 -17.60 -5.41 12.39
CA ALA A 55 -17.43 -6.57 11.54
C ALA A 55 -16.61 -7.67 12.24
N ASP A 56 -16.96 -8.93 11.95
CA ASP A 56 -16.29 -10.10 12.52
C ASP A 56 -14.87 -10.29 11.94
N ASP A 57 -14.67 -9.84 10.70
CA ASP A 57 -13.41 -9.90 9.97
C ASP A 57 -13.25 -8.64 9.12
N ILE A 58 -12.08 -8.00 9.20
CA ILE A 58 -11.76 -6.79 8.46
C ILE A 58 -10.37 -6.96 7.85
N VAL A 59 -10.30 -6.87 6.53
CA VAL A 59 -9.05 -6.98 5.76
C VAL A 59 -8.77 -5.65 5.08
N LEU A 60 -7.52 -5.19 5.21
CA LEU A 60 -7.04 -3.90 4.75
C LEU A 60 -5.99 -4.11 3.66
N TYR A 61 -6.26 -3.60 2.46
CA TYR A 61 -5.41 -3.76 1.28
C TYR A 61 -4.83 -2.40 0.87
N PRO A 62 -3.60 -2.04 1.30
CA PRO A 62 -2.92 -0.86 0.77
C PRO A 62 -2.52 -1.06 -0.69
N SER A 63 -2.44 0.03 -1.46
CA SER A 63 -2.09 -0.01 -2.90
C SER A 63 -2.88 -1.09 -3.64
N TYR A 64 -4.19 -1.13 -3.41
CA TYR A 64 -5.01 -2.19 -4.01
C TYR A 64 -5.24 -1.92 -5.50
N ASP A 65 -5.03 -2.93 -6.33
CA ASP A 65 -5.48 -2.97 -7.72
C ASP A 65 -6.12 -4.35 -8.00
N PRO A 66 -7.38 -4.43 -8.46
CA PRO A 66 -7.99 -5.71 -8.82
C PRO A 66 -7.34 -6.41 -10.04
N ASP A 67 -6.57 -5.68 -10.87
CA ASP A 67 -5.77 -6.22 -11.96
C ASP A 67 -4.39 -6.73 -11.49
N ASP A 68 -3.99 -6.39 -10.26
CA ASP A 68 -2.77 -6.89 -9.67
C ASP A 68 -2.82 -8.39 -9.36
N PHE A 69 -1.66 -9.01 -9.52
CA PHE A 69 -1.53 -10.44 -9.29
C PHE A 69 -1.60 -10.81 -7.81
N PHE A 70 -1.16 -9.90 -6.94
CA PHE A 70 -1.24 -10.03 -5.50
C PHE A 70 -1.54 -8.66 -4.91
N ASN A 71 -2.50 -8.62 -4.00
CA ASN A 71 -2.76 -7.44 -3.20
C ASN A 71 -2.27 -7.75 -1.78
N ASP A 72 -1.28 -7.00 -1.32
CA ASP A 72 -0.78 -7.10 0.05
C ASP A 72 -1.88 -6.74 1.05
N THR A 73 -1.78 -7.31 2.25
CA THR A 73 -2.68 -6.98 3.36
C THR A 73 -1.87 -6.51 4.54
N VAL A 74 -2.43 -5.58 5.30
CA VAL A 74 -1.82 -5.11 6.55
C VAL A 74 -2.59 -5.57 7.78
N GLU A 75 -1.84 -5.88 8.83
CA GLU A 75 -2.37 -6.34 10.11
C GLU A 75 -2.70 -5.15 11.01
N TRP A 76 -3.88 -5.19 11.63
CA TRP A 76 -4.36 -4.15 12.54
C TRP A 76 -4.59 -4.67 13.96
N SER A 77 -4.42 -3.76 14.93
CA SER A 77 -4.48 -4.08 16.35
C SER A 77 -5.72 -3.52 17.04
N THR A 78 -6.06 -2.27 16.74
CA THR A 78 -7.22 -1.57 17.31
C THR A 78 -7.86 -0.69 16.26
N VAL A 79 -9.18 -0.49 16.40
CA VAL A 79 -9.93 0.51 15.65
C VAL A 79 -10.71 1.39 16.62
N HIS A 80 -10.60 2.70 16.41
CA HIS A 80 -11.31 3.73 17.17
C HIS A 80 -12.39 4.35 16.28
N TYR A 81 -13.62 4.39 16.77
CA TYR A 81 -14.78 4.93 16.05
C TYR A 81 -15.85 5.37 17.06
N PHE A 82 -16.87 6.11 16.57
CA PHE A 82 -18.00 6.56 17.38
C PHE A 82 -19.22 5.67 17.12
N PRO A 83 -19.63 4.79 18.05
CA PRO A 83 -20.72 3.83 17.80
C PRO A 83 -22.10 4.50 17.67
N ASP A 84 -22.21 5.77 18.02
CA ASP A 84 -23.41 6.61 17.98
C ASP A 84 -23.46 7.54 16.75
N PHE A 85 -22.64 7.28 15.71
CA PHE A 85 -22.72 8.02 14.45
C PHE A 85 -24.08 7.85 13.73
N ASP A 86 -24.81 6.76 13.95
CA ASP A 86 -26.17 6.55 13.44
C ASP A 86 -27.11 6.38 14.65
N PRO A 87 -27.66 7.49 15.20
CA PRO A 87 -28.42 7.47 16.44
C PRO A 87 -29.76 6.73 16.35
N ASP A 88 -30.35 6.62 15.15
CA ASP A 88 -31.63 5.97 14.94
C ASP A 88 -31.54 4.57 14.30
N ALA A 89 -30.32 4.17 13.90
CA ALA A 89 -29.97 2.85 13.39
C ALA A 89 -30.77 2.46 12.12
N ASP A 90 -31.06 3.44 11.26
CA ASP A 90 -31.78 3.21 10.01
C ASP A 90 -30.84 2.94 8.81
N GLY A 91 -29.52 3.09 9.02
CA GLY A 91 -28.47 2.88 8.02
C GLY A 91 -28.37 4.01 6.98
N ARG A 92 -28.96 5.17 7.24
CA ARG A 92 -28.90 6.35 6.36
C ARG A 92 -28.33 7.55 7.09
N LEU A 93 -27.15 7.94 6.63
CA LEU A 93 -26.50 9.12 7.19
C LEU A 93 -26.97 10.41 6.53
N TYR A 94 -27.35 11.37 7.35
CA TYR A 94 -27.52 12.76 6.94
C TYR A 94 -26.19 13.52 7.04
N TRP A 95 -26.14 14.72 6.47
CA TRP A 95 -24.91 15.51 6.46
C TRP A 95 -24.61 16.23 7.79
N GLY A 96 -25.50 16.14 8.79
CA GLY A 96 -25.37 16.77 10.10
C GLY A 96 -26.73 17.19 10.68
N ASP A 97 -26.72 17.63 11.95
CA ASP A 97 -27.92 18.10 12.67
C ASP A 97 -28.03 19.63 12.77
N PHE A 98 -27.12 20.36 12.12
CA PHE A 98 -26.97 21.82 12.11
C PHE A 98 -26.57 22.41 13.47
N ASN A 99 -25.92 21.64 14.34
CA ASN A 99 -25.51 22.06 15.67
C ASN A 99 -24.13 21.53 16.07
N SER A 100 -23.08 22.32 15.84
CA SER A 100 -21.70 22.12 16.36
C SER A 100 -21.52 21.79 17.86
N GLY A 101 -22.57 21.83 18.69
CA GLY A 101 -22.57 21.34 20.08
C GLY A 101 -22.98 19.88 20.26
N THR A 102 -23.47 19.22 19.20
CA THR A 102 -23.79 17.81 19.08
C THR A 102 -23.16 17.30 17.79
N LEU A 103 -22.73 16.04 17.76
CA LEU A 103 -22.21 15.43 16.54
C LEU A 103 -22.99 14.14 16.31
N GLY A 104 -23.32 13.88 15.05
CA GLY A 104 -23.95 12.64 14.62
C GLY A 104 -23.90 12.53 13.12
N GLU A 105 -24.35 11.41 12.59
CA GLU A 105 -24.43 11.16 11.15
C GLU A 105 -23.05 11.26 10.48
N THR A 106 -22.94 12.01 9.38
CA THR A 106 -21.67 12.30 8.69
C THR A 106 -20.60 12.86 9.63
N GLU A 107 -20.95 13.62 10.68
CA GLU A 107 -19.99 14.27 11.57
C GLU A 107 -19.22 13.30 12.47
N LEU A 108 -19.73 12.09 12.66
CA LEU A 108 -19.09 11.05 13.49
C LEU A 108 -18.72 9.81 12.69
N ASP A 109 -18.98 9.81 11.39
CA ASP A 109 -18.75 8.69 10.50
C ASP A 109 -17.26 8.58 10.08
N ILE A 110 -16.40 8.41 11.08
CA ILE A 110 -14.97 8.28 10.93
C ILE A 110 -14.45 7.19 11.86
N ALA A 111 -13.51 6.41 11.36
CA ALA A 111 -12.79 5.40 12.11
C ALA A 111 -11.28 5.51 11.83
N LEU A 112 -10.49 5.27 12.88
CA LEU A 112 -9.03 5.23 12.85
C LEU A 112 -8.57 3.81 13.22
N PHE A 113 -7.89 3.15 12.30
CA PHE A 113 -7.16 1.92 12.58
C PHE A 113 -5.74 2.24 13.05
N THR A 114 -5.30 1.50 14.06
CA THR A 114 -3.89 1.35 14.44
C THR A 114 -3.39 0.02 13.90
N LEU A 115 -2.42 0.08 13.01
CA LEU A 115 -1.72 -1.08 12.47
C LEU A 115 -0.71 -1.64 13.46
N SER A 116 -0.51 -2.95 13.44
CA SER A 116 0.56 -3.62 14.20
C SER A 116 1.93 -3.53 13.52
N GLU A 117 1.99 -2.91 12.36
CA GLU A 117 3.18 -2.73 11.54
C GLU A 117 3.23 -1.32 10.93
N ALA A 118 4.42 -0.90 10.51
CA ALA A 118 4.65 0.44 9.98
C ALA A 118 4.36 0.52 8.46
N ALA A 119 3.15 0.19 8.04
CA ALA A 119 2.77 0.17 6.62
C ALA A 119 3.01 1.51 5.89
N GLY A 120 2.85 2.65 6.57
CA GLY A 120 3.14 3.96 6.02
C GLY A 120 4.62 4.16 5.64
N ASP A 121 5.55 3.42 6.26
CA ASP A 121 6.97 3.45 5.85
C ASP A 121 7.20 2.74 4.50
N VAL A 122 6.26 1.90 4.06
CA VAL A 122 6.31 1.16 2.79
C VAL A 122 5.53 1.90 1.71
N TYR A 123 4.28 2.25 2.00
CA TYR A 123 3.35 2.81 1.01
C TYR A 123 3.28 4.35 1.01
N GLY A 124 3.96 4.99 1.97
CA GLY A 124 3.81 6.41 2.26
C GLY A 124 2.51 6.71 3.02
N TRP A 125 2.32 7.98 3.38
CA TRP A 125 1.07 8.49 3.95
C TRP A 125 0.78 9.91 3.46
N MET A 126 -0.48 10.28 3.49
CA MET A 126 -0.91 11.67 3.29
C MET A 126 -0.81 12.43 4.63
N GLY A 127 -0.40 13.70 4.59
CA GLY A 127 -0.51 14.55 5.78
C GLY A 127 -1.98 14.85 6.10
N MET A 128 -2.25 15.51 7.22
CA MET A 128 -3.60 16.01 7.54
C MET A 128 -3.62 17.52 7.71
N ASP A 129 -4.60 18.20 7.10
CA ASP A 129 -4.85 19.62 7.28
C ASP A 129 -6.22 19.86 7.94
N TYR A 130 -6.17 20.08 9.26
CA TYR A 130 -7.33 20.43 10.09
C TYR A 130 -7.82 21.88 9.90
N GLY A 131 -7.10 22.70 9.13
CA GLY A 131 -7.39 24.10 8.88
C GLY A 131 -8.07 24.37 7.53
N PHE A 132 -8.37 23.34 6.75
CA PHE A 132 -9.01 23.48 5.44
C PHE A 132 -10.45 23.98 5.60
N ASN A 133 -10.84 24.99 4.81
CA ASN A 133 -12.14 25.66 4.93
C ASN A 133 -13.01 25.51 3.66
N GLY A 134 -12.73 24.48 2.87
CA GLY A 134 -13.34 24.25 1.57
C GLY A 134 -12.53 24.84 0.41
N GLY A 135 -12.79 24.33 -0.79
CA GLY A 135 -12.01 24.62 -1.98
C GLY A 135 -11.91 23.41 -2.91
N ASN A 136 -10.92 23.44 -3.78
CA ASN A 136 -10.63 22.36 -4.71
C ASN A 136 -10.02 21.17 -3.98
N VAL A 137 -10.51 19.98 -4.28
CA VAL A 137 -10.05 18.72 -3.68
C VAL A 137 -10.08 17.61 -4.72
N GLY A 138 -9.35 16.54 -4.43
CA GLY A 138 -9.49 15.23 -5.04
C GLY A 138 -10.20 14.25 -4.11
N VAL A 139 -10.76 13.21 -4.69
CA VAL A 139 -11.26 12.02 -4.01
C VAL A 139 -10.55 10.80 -4.60
N LEU A 140 -10.01 9.94 -3.75
CA LEU A 140 -9.45 8.64 -4.12
C LEU A 140 -10.31 7.55 -3.46
N GLY A 141 -10.56 6.45 -4.15
CA GLY A 141 -11.25 5.30 -3.57
C GLY A 141 -11.47 4.16 -4.55
N TYR A 142 -12.20 3.15 -4.08
CA TYR A 142 -12.41 1.87 -4.76
C TYR A 142 -13.90 1.62 -5.07
N PRO A 143 -14.55 2.49 -5.86
CA PRO A 143 -15.97 2.38 -6.16
C PRO A 143 -16.33 1.09 -6.89
N GLY A 144 -17.38 0.41 -6.41
CA GLY A 144 -17.85 -0.84 -7.00
C GLY A 144 -18.34 -0.72 -8.44
N ILE A 145 -18.80 0.47 -8.86
CA ILE A 145 -19.25 0.71 -10.24
C ILE A 145 -18.11 0.63 -11.26
N TYR A 146 -16.87 0.86 -10.81
CA TYR A 146 -15.66 0.73 -11.62
C TYR A 146 -14.91 -0.57 -11.32
N GLY A 147 -15.61 -1.61 -10.85
CA GLY A 147 -14.98 -2.90 -10.57
C GLY A 147 -14.01 -2.88 -9.39
N ARG A 148 -14.10 -1.84 -8.53
CA ARG A 148 -13.18 -1.60 -7.40
C ARG A 148 -11.75 -1.24 -7.85
N GLN A 149 -11.60 -0.73 -9.08
CA GLN A 149 -10.35 -0.11 -9.50
C GLN A 149 -10.00 1.12 -8.63
N PRO A 150 -8.72 1.48 -8.48
CA PRO A 150 -8.29 2.72 -7.82
C PRO A 150 -8.74 3.92 -8.66
N MET A 151 -9.83 4.56 -8.26
CA MET A 151 -10.41 5.68 -9.00
C MET A 151 -10.14 7.00 -8.31
N TYR A 152 -9.81 8.01 -9.12
CA TYR A 152 -9.62 9.38 -8.68
C TYR A 152 -10.52 10.34 -9.45
N ASP A 153 -11.12 11.31 -8.73
CA ASP A 153 -11.78 12.46 -9.33
C ASP A 153 -11.38 13.76 -8.62
N THR A 154 -11.59 14.89 -9.28
CA THR A 154 -11.37 16.23 -8.74
C THR A 154 -12.64 17.05 -8.83
N GLY A 155 -12.84 17.89 -7.82
CA GLY A 155 -13.98 18.79 -7.74
C GLY A 155 -13.77 19.76 -6.60
N SER A 156 -14.85 20.11 -5.91
CA SER A 156 -14.77 21.06 -4.81
C SER A 156 -15.77 20.76 -3.70
N VAL A 157 -15.37 21.18 -2.50
CA VAL A 157 -16.20 21.07 -1.30
C VAL A 157 -16.36 22.41 -0.63
N SER A 158 -17.43 22.55 0.13
CA SER A 158 -17.68 23.70 1.00
C SER A 158 -18.05 23.23 2.40
N ASN A 159 -17.66 24.00 3.42
CA ASN A 159 -18.09 23.70 4.78
C ASN A 159 -19.61 23.66 4.86
N ALA A 160 -20.12 22.67 5.56
CA ALA A 160 -21.50 22.62 5.96
C ALA A 160 -21.89 23.93 6.69
N PRO A 161 -23.11 24.44 6.47
CA PRO A 161 -23.63 25.58 7.23
C PRO A 161 -23.43 25.37 8.74
N PHE A 162 -23.12 26.45 9.47
CA PHE A 162 -22.95 26.46 10.93
C PHE A 162 -21.71 25.72 11.49
N ASN A 163 -20.76 25.33 10.63
CA ASN A 163 -19.51 24.68 11.03
C ASN A 163 -19.75 23.34 11.74
N ASP A 164 -20.54 22.50 11.08
CA ASP A 164 -21.07 21.21 11.53
C ASP A 164 -20.13 20.07 11.11
N TYR A 165 -18.81 20.26 11.26
CA TYR A 165 -17.73 19.31 10.93
C TYR A 165 -18.00 18.34 9.76
N ALA A 166 -18.53 18.88 8.67
CA ALA A 166 -18.84 18.16 7.45
C ALA A 166 -18.56 19.07 6.24
N PHE A 167 -18.14 18.43 5.15
CA PHE A 167 -17.98 19.04 3.84
C PHE A 167 -19.14 18.63 2.93
N LEU A 168 -19.75 19.59 2.24
CA LEU A 168 -20.74 19.34 1.20
C LEU A 168 -20.07 19.37 -0.17
N TYR A 169 -20.40 18.39 -1.02
CA TYR A 169 -19.92 18.34 -2.40
C TYR A 169 -20.65 19.38 -3.25
N ASN A 170 -19.92 20.14 -4.07
CA ASN A 170 -20.52 21.17 -4.92
C ASN A 170 -21.13 20.63 -6.22
N GLY A 171 -21.29 19.31 -6.33
CA GLY A 171 -21.86 18.61 -7.49
C GLY A 171 -20.87 18.37 -8.63
N ASP A 172 -19.58 18.55 -8.38
CA ASP A 172 -18.46 18.38 -9.30
C ASP A 172 -17.51 17.24 -8.90
N LEU A 173 -17.80 16.53 -7.81
CA LEU A 173 -17.15 15.28 -7.42
C LEU A 173 -18.06 14.09 -7.74
N GLU A 174 -17.51 13.08 -8.40
CA GLU A 174 -18.19 11.80 -8.55
C GLU A 174 -17.89 10.87 -7.36
N VAL A 175 -18.89 10.67 -6.50
CA VAL A 175 -18.81 9.76 -5.36
C VAL A 175 -19.87 8.67 -5.51
N ASN A 176 -19.40 7.42 -5.48
CA ASN A 176 -20.18 6.20 -5.63
C ASN A 176 -19.96 5.24 -4.45
N SER A 177 -20.87 4.28 -4.23
CA SER A 177 -20.66 3.19 -3.26
C SER A 177 -19.31 2.51 -3.46
N GLY A 178 -18.58 2.30 -2.35
CA GLY A 178 -17.19 1.86 -2.34
C GLY A 178 -16.20 2.99 -2.08
N ASN A 179 -16.51 4.25 -2.42
CA ASN A 179 -15.68 5.40 -2.00
C ASN A 179 -15.80 5.69 -0.50
N SER A 180 -16.82 5.18 0.19
CA SER A 180 -17.00 5.34 1.65
C SER A 180 -15.69 5.07 2.38
N GLY A 181 -15.20 6.08 3.10
CA GLY A 181 -13.95 6.05 3.85
C GLY A 181 -12.71 6.54 3.10
N GLY A 182 -12.81 6.74 1.78
CA GLY A 182 -11.73 7.27 0.97
C GLY A 182 -11.41 8.74 1.32
N PRO A 183 -10.18 9.20 1.06
CA PRO A 183 -9.77 10.55 1.40
C PRO A 183 -10.43 11.59 0.49
N ILE A 184 -10.88 12.68 1.11
CA ILE A 184 -10.97 13.98 0.47
C ILE A 184 -9.67 14.72 0.80
N PHE A 185 -8.91 15.10 -0.22
CA PHE A 185 -7.58 15.68 -0.03
C PHE A 185 -7.26 16.75 -1.07
N TYR A 186 -6.24 17.56 -0.83
CA TYR A 186 -5.63 18.38 -1.88
C TYR A 186 -4.17 17.99 -2.06
N ASP A 187 -3.68 18.13 -3.29
CA ASP A 187 -2.31 17.81 -3.66
C ASP A 187 -1.65 19.01 -4.36
N TYR A 188 -1.39 20.05 -3.57
CA TYR A 188 -0.61 21.21 -3.99
C TYR A 188 0.17 21.77 -2.80
N GLY A 189 1.30 22.43 -3.08
CA GLY A 189 2.22 22.89 -2.04
C GLY A 189 3.15 21.76 -1.59
N ASP A 190 3.23 21.54 -0.27
CA ASP A 190 3.98 20.43 0.34
C ASP A 190 3.16 19.11 0.37
N GLY A 191 1.95 19.10 -0.19
CA GLY A 191 0.97 17.99 -0.13
C GLY A 191 1.39 16.68 -0.83
N PRO A 192 0.57 15.63 -0.69
CA PRO A 192 -0.88 15.63 -0.39
C PRO A 192 -1.26 15.75 1.09
N TYR A 193 -2.43 16.36 1.33
CA TYR A 193 -3.05 16.50 2.66
C TYR A 193 -4.52 16.09 2.66
N VAL A 194 -4.88 15.11 3.50
CA VAL A 194 -6.27 14.75 3.81
C VAL A 194 -6.91 15.89 4.57
N VAL A 195 -8.12 16.24 4.16
CA VAL A 195 -8.96 17.27 4.79
C VAL A 195 -10.32 16.69 5.21
N GLY A 196 -10.71 15.55 4.65
CA GLY A 196 -11.99 14.91 4.96
C GLY A 196 -12.01 13.45 4.58
N ILE A 197 -13.06 12.76 5.00
CA ILE A 197 -13.30 11.34 4.69
C ILE A 197 -14.67 11.20 4.04
N VAL A 198 -14.75 10.51 2.90
CA VAL A 198 -16.03 10.26 2.22
C VAL A 198 -16.96 9.50 3.16
N SER A 199 -18.13 10.07 3.46
CA SER A 199 -19.15 9.43 4.31
C SER A 199 -20.36 9.04 3.47
N THR A 200 -20.92 10.00 2.72
CA THR A 200 -22.11 9.80 1.89
C THR A 200 -21.87 10.21 0.45
N GLY A 201 -22.84 9.95 -0.43
CA GLY A 201 -22.77 10.40 -1.83
C GLY A 201 -22.81 11.92 -2.04
N ILE A 202 -23.02 12.72 -0.99
CA ILE A 202 -23.12 14.19 -1.08
C ILE A 202 -22.29 14.94 -0.03
N ALA A 203 -21.71 14.23 0.96
CA ALA A 203 -21.00 14.83 2.07
C ALA A 203 -19.85 13.95 2.57
N ALA A 204 -18.82 14.62 3.08
CA ALA A 204 -17.67 14.01 3.75
C ALA A 204 -17.57 14.53 5.18
N VAL A 205 -16.95 13.74 6.06
CA VAL A 205 -16.52 14.19 7.39
C VAL A 205 -15.45 15.28 7.21
N ASP A 206 -15.53 16.37 7.96
CA ASP A 206 -14.44 17.34 8.09
C ASP A 206 -13.54 16.94 9.27
N ILE A 207 -12.28 16.60 8.99
CA ILE A 207 -11.36 16.11 10.03
C ILE A 207 -11.03 17.18 11.08
N ALA A 208 -11.31 18.47 10.81
CA ALA A 208 -11.13 19.55 11.78
C ALA A 208 -11.87 19.27 13.11
N GLY A 209 -13.02 18.60 13.06
CA GLY A 209 -13.78 18.19 14.25
C GLY A 209 -13.13 17.08 15.06
N HIS A 210 -12.14 16.41 14.49
CA HIS A 210 -11.53 15.19 15.03
C HIS A 210 -10.07 15.39 15.43
N GLU A 211 -9.49 16.58 15.24
CA GLU A 211 -8.07 16.87 15.55
C GLU A 211 -7.68 16.43 16.97
N TYR A 212 -8.54 16.72 17.96
CA TYR A 212 -8.23 16.54 19.38
C TYR A 212 -7.92 15.09 19.75
N TRP A 213 -8.64 14.12 19.16
CA TRP A 213 -8.43 12.71 19.48
C TRP A 213 -7.55 12.03 18.45
N LEU A 214 -7.65 12.38 17.15
CA LEU A 214 -6.78 11.81 16.11
C LEU A 214 -5.31 12.00 16.47
N ARG A 215 -4.90 13.24 16.82
CA ARG A 215 -3.52 13.51 17.23
C ARG A 215 -3.05 12.70 18.42
N ASP A 216 -3.91 12.49 19.41
CA ASP A 216 -3.55 11.76 20.62
C ASP A 216 -3.44 10.26 20.35
N TYR A 217 -4.41 9.66 19.64
CA TYR A 217 -4.40 8.23 19.34
C TYR A 217 -3.29 7.83 18.38
N MET A 218 -3.01 8.62 17.34
CA MET A 218 -1.91 8.35 16.41
C MET A 218 -0.57 8.42 17.14
N ARG A 219 -0.30 9.53 17.85
CA ARG A 219 0.93 9.70 18.63
C ARG A 219 1.13 8.59 19.67
N ASP A 220 0.07 8.22 20.39
CA ASP A 220 0.14 7.25 21.47
C ASP A 220 0.30 5.82 20.96
N ASN A 221 -0.08 5.54 19.71
CA ASN A 221 0.09 4.21 19.10
C ASN A 221 1.47 4.06 18.42
N ASP A 222 2.03 5.14 17.87
CA ASP A 222 3.34 5.16 17.20
C ASP A 222 4.48 4.76 18.13
N VAL A 223 4.35 4.99 19.44
CA VAL A 223 5.37 4.60 20.44
C VAL A 223 5.54 3.08 20.54
N ALA A 224 4.59 2.31 20.01
CA ALA A 224 4.69 0.86 19.92
C ALA A 224 5.59 0.40 18.76
N LEU A 225 5.89 1.29 17.79
CA LEU A 225 6.77 1.00 16.66
C LEU A 225 8.24 1.33 16.98
N SER A 226 9.16 0.54 16.45
CA SER A 226 10.58 0.93 16.37
C SER A 226 10.80 1.91 15.20
N GLY A 227 11.71 2.88 15.33
CA GLY A 227 12.28 3.60 14.17
C GLY A 227 12.03 5.10 13.99
N GLY A 228 11.27 5.81 14.86
CA GLY A 228 11.14 7.28 14.67
C GLY A 228 10.14 7.99 15.58
N THR A 229 10.07 9.31 15.44
CA THR A 229 9.07 10.21 16.06
C THR A 229 8.15 10.78 14.97
N PHE A 230 6.85 10.60 15.13
CA PHE A 230 5.80 11.07 14.22
C PHE A 230 5.50 12.58 14.33
N ASP A 231 5.15 13.21 13.19
CA ASP A 231 4.51 14.53 13.11
C ASP A 231 3.28 14.45 12.18
N PRO A 232 2.03 14.54 12.71
CA PRO A 232 0.80 14.45 11.92
C PRO A 232 0.59 15.61 10.94
N THR A 233 1.43 16.65 11.00
CA THR A 233 1.35 17.83 10.14
C THR A 233 2.30 17.78 8.94
N SER A 234 3.18 16.77 8.87
CA SER A 234 4.02 16.52 7.70
C SER A 234 3.41 15.46 6.79
N SER A 235 3.16 15.82 5.54
CA SER A 235 3.12 14.87 4.42
C SER A 235 4.55 14.33 4.22
N GLY A 236 4.68 13.02 4.08
CA GLY A 236 5.95 12.40 3.76
C GLY A 236 6.27 11.21 4.64
N GLY A 237 5.94 10.03 4.13
CA GLY A 237 6.81 8.87 4.29
C GLY A 237 7.85 8.93 3.19
N THR A 238 9.09 9.33 3.51
CA THR A 238 10.18 8.82 2.68
C THR A 238 10.23 7.35 2.99
N VAL A 239 9.95 6.48 2.01
CA VAL A 239 10.13 5.05 2.18
C VAL A 239 11.56 4.83 2.67
N THR A 240 11.76 4.51 3.94
CA THR A 240 13.10 4.35 4.50
C THR A 240 13.51 2.90 4.29
N ILE A 241 14.54 2.71 3.47
CA ILE A 241 15.19 1.40 3.39
C ILE A 241 15.90 1.18 4.72
N ASP A 242 15.46 0.21 5.50
CA ASP A 242 16.16 -0.20 6.71
C ASP A 242 17.35 -1.09 6.37
N LEU A 243 18.47 -0.90 7.08
CA LEU A 243 19.63 -1.77 6.92
C LEU A 243 19.34 -3.12 7.59
N VAL A 244 19.05 -4.13 6.79
CA VAL A 244 18.98 -5.53 7.21
C VAL A 244 20.30 -6.23 6.87
N GLU A 245 20.92 -6.84 7.88
CA GLU A 245 22.12 -7.65 7.70
C GLU A 245 21.84 -8.79 6.71
N ASP A 246 22.67 -8.88 5.67
CA ASP A 246 22.51 -9.77 4.53
C ASP A 246 21.17 -9.66 3.77
N GLY A 247 20.38 -8.61 4.00
CA GLY A 247 19.09 -8.40 3.34
C GLY A 247 19.20 -8.20 1.82
N VAL A 248 18.30 -8.82 1.07
CA VAL A 248 18.09 -8.60 -0.36
C VAL A 248 16.82 -7.77 -0.55
N TYR A 249 17.00 -6.53 -0.95
CA TYR A 249 15.96 -5.52 -1.16
C TYR A 249 15.31 -5.73 -2.53
N ARG A 250 13.97 -5.79 -2.56
CA ARG A 250 13.17 -5.94 -3.78
C ARG A 250 12.53 -4.61 -4.15
N PHE A 251 12.53 -4.31 -5.44
CA PHE A 251 11.87 -3.15 -6.00
C PHE A 251 11.05 -3.55 -7.22
N TYR A 252 9.84 -3.05 -7.34
CA TYR A 252 9.07 -3.12 -8.57
C TYR A 252 9.46 -1.97 -9.49
N ASN A 253 9.73 -2.25 -10.76
CA ASN A 253 10.04 -1.25 -11.77
C ASN A 253 8.83 -1.06 -12.69
N SER A 254 8.01 -0.05 -12.42
CA SER A 254 6.78 0.25 -13.16
C SER A 254 7.01 0.54 -14.65
N SER A 255 8.18 1.09 -15.00
CA SER A 255 8.53 1.34 -16.41
C SER A 255 8.76 0.07 -17.23
N THR A 256 9.13 -1.03 -16.59
CA THR A 256 9.38 -2.32 -17.27
C THR A 256 8.37 -3.41 -16.88
N GLY A 257 7.62 -3.19 -15.79
CA GLY A 257 6.86 -4.20 -15.07
C GLY A 257 7.71 -5.44 -14.75
N THR A 258 8.89 -5.21 -14.15
CA THR A 258 9.82 -6.25 -13.68
C THR A 258 10.36 -5.89 -12.31
N HIS A 259 11.01 -6.85 -11.65
CA HIS A 259 11.55 -6.66 -10.32
C HIS A 259 13.08 -6.48 -10.36
N PHE A 260 13.60 -5.63 -9.48
CA PHE A 260 15.01 -5.47 -9.22
C PHE A 260 15.36 -5.95 -7.82
N TYR A 261 16.52 -6.60 -7.69
CA TYR A 261 17.01 -7.18 -6.44
C TYR A 261 18.43 -6.72 -6.18
N THR A 262 18.71 -6.27 -4.96
CA THR A 262 20.07 -5.93 -4.53
C THR A 262 20.31 -6.31 -3.08
N SER A 263 21.50 -6.81 -2.79
CA SER A 263 22.01 -6.99 -1.42
C SER A 263 22.78 -5.75 -0.91
N ALA A 264 23.05 -4.79 -1.80
CA ALA A 264 23.80 -3.60 -1.47
C ALA A 264 22.86 -2.50 -0.95
N TYR A 265 22.85 -2.31 0.37
CA TYR A 265 22.08 -1.26 1.03
C TYR A 265 22.27 0.14 0.41
N ALA A 266 23.50 0.48 -0.02
CA ALA A 266 23.79 1.75 -0.69
C ALA A 266 23.15 1.85 -2.08
N GLU A 267 22.98 0.73 -2.81
CA GLU A 267 22.29 0.69 -4.10
C GLU A 267 20.77 0.82 -3.87
N ALA A 268 20.22 0.08 -2.89
CA ALA A 268 18.81 0.17 -2.52
C ALA A 268 18.39 1.59 -2.13
N THR A 269 19.14 2.21 -1.21
CA THR A 269 18.90 3.61 -0.79
C THR A 269 19.06 4.60 -1.95
N SER A 270 20.05 4.40 -2.83
CA SER A 270 20.21 5.25 -4.02
C SER A 270 19.03 5.12 -4.98
N ILE A 271 18.57 3.89 -5.28
CA ILE A 271 17.42 3.65 -6.16
C ILE A 271 16.18 4.33 -5.59
N ASN A 272 15.88 4.08 -4.32
CA ASN A 272 14.72 4.62 -3.62
C ASN A 272 14.70 6.17 -3.60
N THR A 273 15.86 6.82 -3.50
CA THR A 273 15.95 8.29 -3.44
C THR A 273 16.05 8.98 -4.78
N SER A 274 16.48 8.28 -5.84
CA SER A 274 16.85 8.93 -7.12
C SER A 274 16.08 8.43 -8.33
N SER A 275 15.30 7.35 -8.20
CA SER A 275 14.66 6.69 -9.33
C SER A 275 13.16 6.48 -9.10
N SER A 276 12.34 7.41 -9.56
CA SER A 276 10.88 7.41 -9.37
C SER A 276 10.13 6.27 -10.08
N GLN A 277 10.82 5.49 -10.92
CA GLN A 277 10.26 4.32 -11.60
C GLN A 277 10.37 3.04 -10.76
N TYR A 278 11.04 3.09 -9.62
CA TYR A 278 11.21 1.96 -8.72
C TYR A 278 10.41 2.20 -7.44
N SER A 279 9.51 1.29 -7.14
CA SER A 279 8.78 1.22 -5.88
C SER A 279 9.44 0.17 -4.99
N TYR A 280 9.83 0.52 -3.77
CA TYR A 280 10.43 -0.44 -2.84
C TYR A 280 9.35 -1.36 -2.25
N GLU A 281 9.59 -2.67 -2.30
CA GLU A 281 8.63 -3.69 -1.85
C GLU A 281 9.11 -4.46 -0.61
N GLY A 282 10.15 -3.94 0.07
CA GLY A 282 10.70 -4.58 1.27
C GLY A 282 11.92 -5.47 1.01
N VAL A 283 12.31 -6.20 2.07
CA VAL A 283 13.36 -7.21 2.03
C VAL A 283 12.74 -8.55 1.64
N ALA A 284 13.04 -9.06 0.45
CA ALA A 284 12.43 -10.29 -0.05
C ALA A 284 12.95 -11.54 0.66
N TYR A 285 14.22 -11.55 1.04
CA TYR A 285 14.94 -12.64 1.71
C TYR A 285 16.34 -12.16 2.12
N LYS A 286 17.12 -13.00 2.80
CA LYS A 286 18.54 -12.75 3.11
C LYS A 286 19.47 -13.59 2.24
N SER A 287 20.58 -12.99 1.82
CA SER A 287 21.73 -13.68 1.24
C SER A 287 22.33 -14.60 2.29
N VAL A 288 22.91 -15.71 1.84
CA VAL A 288 23.66 -16.60 2.74
C VAL A 288 25.11 -16.13 2.91
N ASP A 289 25.77 -16.57 3.99
CA ASP A 289 27.19 -16.30 4.22
C ASP A 289 28.05 -16.94 3.13
N SER A 290 28.76 -16.09 2.38
CA SER A 290 29.69 -16.47 1.30
C SER A 290 30.79 -17.47 1.71
N THR A 291 31.09 -17.60 3.00
CA THR A 291 32.09 -18.51 3.55
C THR A 291 31.53 -19.89 3.90
N GLY A 292 30.20 -20.06 3.85
CA GLY A 292 29.52 -21.31 4.04
C GLY A 292 29.93 -22.35 3.00
N SER A 293 30.11 -23.61 3.40
CA SER A 293 30.52 -24.68 2.48
C SER A 293 29.49 -25.01 1.38
N ASN A 294 28.25 -24.55 1.55
CA ASN A 294 27.13 -24.73 0.63
C ASN A 294 26.79 -23.43 -0.14
N ALA A 295 27.54 -22.35 0.08
CA ALA A 295 27.32 -21.08 -0.59
C ALA A 295 27.68 -21.19 -2.08
N ALA A 296 26.77 -20.71 -2.92
CA ALA A 296 26.89 -20.59 -4.35
C ALA A 296 26.68 -19.12 -4.76
N GLU A 297 27.48 -18.66 -5.71
CA GLU A 297 27.39 -17.30 -6.24
C GLU A 297 26.10 -17.13 -7.06
N PHE A 298 25.40 -16.01 -6.87
CA PHE A 298 24.29 -15.57 -7.71
C PHE A 298 24.73 -14.39 -8.58
N TYR A 299 24.88 -14.65 -9.86
CA TYR A 299 25.44 -13.73 -10.85
C TYR A 299 24.39 -12.75 -11.33
N ARG A 300 24.75 -11.46 -11.49
CA ARG A 300 23.88 -10.41 -12.02
C ARG A 300 24.35 -9.91 -13.38
N PHE A 301 23.38 -9.64 -14.24
CA PHE A 301 23.58 -9.06 -15.55
C PHE A 301 22.61 -7.91 -15.79
N TYR A 302 23.10 -6.83 -16.39
CA TYR A 302 22.29 -5.72 -16.85
C TYR A 302 22.04 -5.82 -18.36
N ASN A 303 20.78 -5.88 -18.78
CA ASN A 303 20.40 -5.88 -20.19
C ASN A 303 20.27 -4.44 -20.70
N SER A 304 21.23 -3.97 -21.50
CA SER A 304 21.26 -2.60 -22.01
C SER A 304 20.13 -2.26 -22.98
N ASP A 305 19.49 -3.27 -23.58
CA ASP A 305 18.41 -3.05 -24.55
C ASP A 305 17.06 -2.81 -23.86
N THR A 306 16.85 -3.43 -22.69
CA THR A 306 15.57 -3.39 -21.96
C THR A 306 15.62 -2.62 -20.65
N GLY A 307 16.81 -2.34 -20.12
CA GLY A 307 16.98 -1.74 -18.80
C GLY A 307 16.65 -2.68 -17.64
N THR A 308 16.54 -3.99 -17.89
CA THR A 308 16.19 -5.01 -16.89
C THR A 308 17.41 -5.80 -16.44
N HIS A 309 17.27 -6.53 -15.32
CA HIS A 309 18.34 -7.38 -14.79
C HIS A 309 18.00 -8.86 -14.92
N PHE A 310 19.04 -9.67 -15.12
CA PHE A 310 18.98 -11.13 -15.14
C PHE A 310 19.91 -11.70 -14.07
N PHE A 311 19.46 -12.76 -13.40
CA PHE A 311 20.19 -13.41 -12.34
C PHE A 311 20.33 -14.91 -12.57
N THR A 312 21.46 -15.50 -12.19
CA THR A 312 21.63 -16.95 -12.29
C THR A 312 22.61 -17.50 -11.27
N ALA A 313 22.30 -18.67 -10.71
CA ALA A 313 23.23 -19.45 -9.89
C ALA A 313 24.09 -20.42 -10.72
N SER A 314 23.80 -20.55 -12.02
CA SER A 314 24.49 -21.46 -12.92
C SER A 314 25.69 -20.78 -13.56
N ALA A 315 26.90 -21.19 -13.18
CA ALA A 315 28.13 -20.73 -13.82
C ALA A 315 28.14 -21.02 -15.34
N ALA A 316 27.52 -22.12 -15.78
CA ALA A 316 27.41 -22.44 -17.20
C ALA A 316 26.45 -21.48 -17.95
N GLU A 317 25.34 -21.09 -17.32
CA GLU A 317 24.41 -20.10 -17.88
C GLU A 317 25.09 -18.72 -17.93
N ARG A 318 25.79 -18.32 -16.87
CA ARG A 318 26.63 -17.11 -16.84
C ARG A 318 27.60 -17.09 -18.02
N ASP A 319 28.39 -18.14 -18.21
CA ASP A 319 29.38 -18.23 -19.28
C ASP A 319 28.73 -18.21 -20.67
N SER A 320 27.55 -18.81 -20.81
CA SER A 320 26.76 -18.77 -22.05
C SER A 320 26.25 -17.35 -22.34
N VAL A 321 25.69 -16.65 -21.35
CA VAL A 321 25.20 -15.27 -21.52
C VAL A 321 26.35 -14.35 -21.92
N ILE A 322 27.49 -14.41 -21.22
CA ILE A 322 28.69 -13.62 -21.53
C ILE A 322 29.17 -13.85 -22.97
N SER A 323 29.13 -15.10 -23.46
CA SER A 323 29.68 -15.45 -24.77
C SER A 323 28.71 -15.25 -25.94
N THR A 324 27.40 -15.24 -25.69
CA THR A 324 26.39 -15.30 -26.75
C THR A 324 25.43 -14.10 -26.80
N LEU A 325 25.27 -13.35 -25.71
CA LEU A 325 24.29 -12.28 -25.60
C LEU A 325 24.95 -10.92 -25.29
N PRO A 326 25.40 -10.18 -26.32
CA PRO A 326 26.19 -8.95 -26.13
C PRO A 326 25.42 -7.80 -25.47
N GLN A 327 24.09 -7.86 -25.42
CA GLN A 327 23.25 -6.88 -24.72
C GLN A 327 23.24 -7.06 -23.20
N PHE A 328 23.67 -8.23 -22.70
CA PHE A 328 23.79 -8.48 -21.26
C PHE A 328 25.20 -8.19 -20.77
N ASN A 329 25.32 -7.12 -19.98
CA ASN A 329 26.56 -6.75 -19.32
C ASN A 329 26.68 -7.53 -18.02
N TYR A 330 27.74 -8.32 -17.87
CA TYR A 330 28.01 -9.03 -16.64
C TYR A 330 28.47 -8.06 -15.55
N GLU A 331 27.75 -8.02 -14.43
CA GLU A 331 28.02 -7.11 -13.31
C GLU A 331 28.74 -7.80 -12.13
N GLY A 332 28.91 -9.12 -12.20
CA GLY A 332 29.59 -9.90 -11.17
C GLY A 332 28.63 -10.74 -10.33
N VAL A 333 29.10 -11.10 -9.14
CA VAL A 333 28.30 -11.77 -8.10
C VAL A 333 27.48 -10.70 -7.37
N ALA A 334 26.15 -10.82 -7.38
CA ALA A 334 25.29 -9.93 -6.62
C ALA A 334 25.22 -10.33 -5.14
N TYR A 335 25.00 -11.62 -4.88
CA TYR A 335 24.94 -12.19 -3.53
C TYR A 335 25.06 -13.72 -3.61
N HIS A 336 24.89 -14.42 -2.49
CA HIS A 336 25.05 -15.86 -2.42
C HIS A 336 23.73 -16.55 -2.04
N LEU A 337 23.57 -17.78 -2.51
CA LEU A 337 22.49 -18.71 -2.17
C LEU A 337 23.11 -20.01 -1.63
N HIS A 338 22.35 -20.82 -0.91
CA HIS A 338 22.71 -22.21 -0.70
C HIS A 338 22.36 -23.06 -1.94
N SER A 339 23.29 -23.92 -2.39
CA SER A 339 23.07 -24.80 -3.55
C SER A 339 22.17 -26.00 -3.24
N THR A 340 22.10 -26.37 -1.97
CA THR A 340 21.22 -27.41 -1.41
C THR A 340 20.55 -26.86 -0.16
N ALA A 341 19.35 -27.31 0.21
CA ALA A 341 18.68 -26.78 1.40
C ALA A 341 19.43 -27.14 2.69
N ASP A 342 19.73 -26.14 3.51
CA ASP A 342 20.13 -26.30 4.91
C ASP A 342 18.92 -26.10 5.86
N ALA A 343 19.16 -26.15 7.17
CA ALA A 343 18.12 -25.91 8.16
C ALA A 343 17.72 -24.43 8.14
N ASP A 344 16.41 -24.15 8.19
CA ASP A 344 15.81 -22.80 8.19
C ASP A 344 15.89 -22.03 6.86
N ASP A 345 16.45 -22.66 5.82
CA ASP A 345 16.42 -22.17 4.45
C ASP A 345 14.99 -22.18 3.86
N ILE A 346 14.72 -21.20 3.01
CA ILE A 346 13.57 -21.16 2.10
C ILE A 346 14.04 -21.23 0.64
N ALA A 347 13.24 -21.86 -0.22
CA ALA A 347 13.60 -22.03 -1.62
C ALA A 347 13.38 -20.75 -2.43
N LEU A 348 14.36 -20.35 -3.24
CA LEU A 348 14.23 -19.28 -4.22
C LEU A 348 13.76 -19.86 -5.56
N TYR A 349 12.57 -19.46 -5.98
CA TYR A 349 11.89 -19.90 -7.19
C TYR A 349 12.22 -18.97 -8.35
N ARG A 350 12.44 -19.53 -9.55
CA ARG A 350 12.70 -18.78 -10.78
C ARG A 350 11.61 -19.02 -11.81
N PHE A 351 11.20 -17.94 -12.49
CA PHE A 351 10.25 -17.95 -13.58
C PHE A 351 10.77 -17.18 -14.78
N PHE A 352 10.46 -17.65 -15.99
CA PHE A 352 10.73 -16.96 -17.23
C PHE A 352 9.44 -16.34 -17.81
N ASN A 353 9.40 -15.02 -17.95
CA ASN A 353 8.33 -14.30 -18.62
C ASN A 353 8.53 -14.43 -20.14
N THR A 354 7.67 -15.21 -20.79
CA THR A 354 7.75 -15.50 -22.23
C THR A 354 7.34 -14.33 -23.13
N GLU A 355 6.62 -13.35 -22.60
CA GLU A 355 6.21 -12.15 -23.33
C GLU A 355 7.29 -11.06 -23.30
N LYS A 356 7.89 -10.83 -22.13
CA LYS A 356 8.89 -9.77 -21.91
C LYS A 356 10.33 -10.25 -22.10
N GLY A 357 10.57 -11.56 -22.06
CA GLY A 357 11.92 -12.14 -22.10
C GLY A 357 12.73 -11.86 -20.82
N THR A 358 12.05 -11.68 -19.69
CA THR A 358 12.63 -11.34 -18.39
C THR A 358 12.39 -12.45 -17.38
N HIS A 359 13.03 -12.37 -16.21
CA HIS A 359 12.86 -13.37 -15.16
C HIS A 359 12.26 -12.75 -13.91
N PHE A 360 11.55 -13.57 -13.14
CA PHE A 360 10.98 -13.24 -11.84
C PHE A 360 11.49 -14.24 -10.79
N TYR A 361 11.76 -13.73 -9.58
CA TYR A 361 12.33 -14.51 -8.48
C TYR A 361 11.53 -14.29 -7.20
N THR A 362 11.18 -15.36 -6.52
CA THR A 362 10.44 -15.27 -5.26
C THR A 362 10.87 -16.36 -4.29
N ALA A 363 11.00 -16.02 -3.01
CA ALA A 363 11.16 -17.00 -1.93
C ALA A 363 9.82 -17.34 -1.22
N VAL A 364 8.73 -16.68 -1.62
CA VAL A 364 7.40 -16.87 -1.05
C VAL A 364 6.68 -17.98 -1.80
N GLN A 365 6.36 -19.06 -1.08
CA GLN A 365 5.71 -20.22 -1.69
C GLN A 365 4.31 -19.90 -2.26
N ALA A 366 3.55 -19.03 -1.58
CA ALA A 366 2.24 -18.61 -2.05
C ALA A 366 2.34 -17.81 -3.36
N GLU A 367 3.31 -16.90 -3.47
CA GLU A 367 3.58 -16.12 -4.69
C GLU A 367 3.99 -17.06 -5.85
N ARG A 368 4.83 -18.06 -5.59
CA ARG A 368 5.15 -19.11 -6.58
C ARG A 368 3.89 -19.82 -7.07
N ASP A 369 3.08 -20.32 -6.14
CA ASP A 369 1.88 -21.10 -6.47
C ASP A 369 0.87 -20.24 -7.24
N ASN A 370 0.75 -18.96 -6.91
CA ASN A 370 -0.08 -18.01 -7.65
C ASN A 370 0.44 -17.84 -9.09
N VAL A 371 1.72 -17.51 -9.28
CA VAL A 371 2.32 -17.33 -10.63
C VAL A 371 2.11 -18.56 -11.50
N ILE A 372 2.27 -19.77 -10.96
CA ILE A 372 2.01 -21.03 -11.68
C ILE A 372 0.55 -21.17 -12.10
N ASN A 373 -0.38 -20.77 -11.25
CA ASN A 373 -1.81 -21.03 -11.45
C ASN A 373 -2.52 -19.95 -12.26
N THR A 374 -2.06 -18.71 -12.22
CA THR A 374 -2.76 -17.56 -12.79
C THR A 374 -2.04 -16.95 -13.98
N LEU A 375 -0.71 -17.06 -14.08
CA LEU A 375 0.10 -16.30 -15.04
C LEU A 375 0.67 -17.16 -16.17
N SER A 376 -0.15 -17.38 -17.20
CA SER A 376 0.25 -18.21 -18.35
C SER A 376 1.47 -17.71 -19.12
N GLN A 377 1.81 -16.43 -19.01
CA GLN A 377 3.00 -15.82 -19.60
C GLN A 377 4.29 -16.21 -18.87
N TYR A 378 4.22 -16.70 -17.63
CA TYR A 378 5.37 -17.17 -16.87
C TYR A 378 5.53 -18.69 -16.98
N THR A 379 6.73 -19.11 -17.37
CA THR A 379 7.14 -20.51 -17.29
C THR A 379 7.94 -20.72 -16.00
N TYR A 380 7.45 -21.60 -15.12
CA TYR A 380 8.18 -21.99 -13.92
C TYR A 380 9.43 -22.81 -14.28
N GLU A 381 10.60 -22.34 -13.85
CA GLU A 381 11.89 -22.97 -14.14
C GLU A 381 12.46 -23.77 -12.97
N GLY A 382 11.80 -23.74 -11.80
CA GLY A 382 12.18 -24.52 -10.63
C GLY A 382 12.81 -23.67 -9.52
N ILE A 383 13.54 -24.36 -8.64
CA ILE A 383 14.32 -23.77 -7.55
C ILE A 383 15.70 -23.44 -8.10
N VAL A 384 16.12 -22.17 -7.98
CA VAL A 384 17.45 -21.71 -8.42
C VAL A 384 18.50 -21.82 -7.30
N GLY A 385 18.05 -21.84 -6.05
CA GLY A 385 18.86 -22.01 -4.84
C GLY A 385 18.00 -21.85 -3.59
N TYR A 386 18.64 -21.77 -2.43
CA TYR A 386 17.99 -21.55 -1.15
C TYR A 386 18.57 -20.30 -0.46
N VAL A 387 17.74 -19.60 0.31
CA VAL A 387 18.04 -18.32 0.95
C VAL A 387 17.53 -18.32 2.39
N ASP A 388 18.04 -17.41 3.20
CA ASP A 388 17.60 -17.24 4.58
C ASP A 388 16.34 -16.37 4.63
N ILE A 389 15.51 -16.58 5.66
CA ILE A 389 14.31 -15.77 5.89
C ILE A 389 14.69 -14.33 6.33
N ALA A 390 13.97 -13.35 5.76
CA ALA A 390 14.13 -11.92 6.08
C ALA A 390 13.81 -11.59 7.54
#